data_AF-A0A3S0VE34-F1
#
_entry.id   AF-A0A3S0VE34-F1
#
_cell.length_a   1.000
_cell.length_b   1.000
_cell.length_c   1.000
_cell.angle_alpha   90.00
_cell.angle_beta   90.00
_cell.angle_gamma   90.00
#
_symmetry.space_group_name_H-M   'P 1'
#
loop_
_entity.id
_entity.type
_entity.pdbx_description
1 polymer ?
#
loop_
_entity_poly.entity_id
_entity_poly.type
_entity_poly.pdbx_seq_one_letter_code
_entity_poly.pdbx_strand_id
1 'polypeptide(L)'
;MTKKHHQDITRRVYLHATRNTLIGLALILLALYIGMCGYHFLEHLSWIDSFLNASMILSGMGPVSEMKTEAGKLFAGCYALFSGLTFIAIVVIILSPAIHHFFRKIHLETGKERDD
;
A
#
# COMPACT_ATOMS: atom_id res chain seq x y z
N MET A 1 -35.11 18.28 9.44
CA MET A 1 -34.35 17.29 10.24
C MET A 1 -33.37 16.42 9.42
N THR A 2 -33.12 16.72 8.14
CA THR A 2 -32.42 15.84 7.18
C THR A 2 -30.90 16.05 7.04
N LYS A 3 -30.33 17.16 7.52
CA LYS A 3 -28.89 17.46 7.37
C LYS A 3 -27.97 16.70 8.34
N LYS A 4 -28.47 16.35 9.54
CA LYS A 4 -27.67 15.73 10.60
C LYS A 4 -27.29 14.28 10.27
N HIS A 5 -28.17 13.55 9.56
CA HIS A 5 -27.97 12.13 9.27
C HIS A 5 -26.93 11.86 8.17
N HIS A 6 -26.74 12.79 7.23
CA HIS A 6 -25.75 12.67 6.15
C HIS A 6 -24.31 12.90 6.65
N GLN A 7 -24.12 13.78 7.64
CA GLN A 7 -22.79 14.09 8.20
C GLN A 7 -22.19 12.95 9.04
N ASP A 8 -23.03 12.16 9.74
CA ASP A 8 -22.54 11.05 10.57
C ASP A 8 -22.02 9.85 9.75
N ILE A 9 -22.51 9.67 8.53
CA ILE A 9 -22.05 8.61 7.61
C ILE A 9 -20.67 8.98 7.07
N THR A 10 -20.48 10.23 6.63
CA THR A 10 -19.18 10.72 6.13
C THR A 10 -18.10 10.63 7.20
N ARG A 11 -18.42 10.95 8.46
CA ARG A 11 -17.46 10.91 9.58
C ARG A 11 -16.96 9.49 9.88
N ARG A 12 -17.83 8.47 9.82
CA ARG A 12 -17.43 7.06 10.04
C ARG A 12 -16.61 6.52 8.87
N VAL A 13 -17.02 6.81 7.63
CA VAL A 13 -16.24 6.43 6.44
C VAL A 13 -14.85 7.08 6.47
N TYR A 14 -14.73 8.34 6.89
CA TYR A 14 -13.46 9.04 7.03
C TYR A 14 -12.57 8.45 8.14
N LEU A 15 -13.15 8.07 9.28
CA LEU A 15 -12.42 7.38 10.36
C LEU A 15 -11.92 5.99 9.95
N HIS A 16 -12.71 5.24 9.16
CA HIS A 16 -12.29 3.94 8.63
C HIS A 16 -11.22 4.09 7.53
N ALA A 17 -11.37 5.08 6.65
CA ALA A 17 -10.38 5.39 5.61
C ALA A 17 -9.05 5.81 6.23
N THR A 18 -9.06 6.73 7.20
CA THR A 18 -7.84 7.19 7.89
C THR A 18 -7.11 6.06 8.62
N ARG A 19 -7.84 5.14 9.28
CA ARG A 19 -7.23 3.94 9.88
C ARG A 19 -6.57 3.04 8.84
N ASN A 20 -7.24 2.75 7.72
CA ASN A 20 -6.68 1.91 6.67
C ASN A 20 -5.46 2.57 6.01
N THR A 21 -5.48 3.89 5.82
CA THR A 21 -4.33 4.66 5.33
C THR A 21 -3.16 4.61 6.31
N LEU A 22 -3.40 4.73 7.62
CA LEU A 22 -2.33 4.62 8.63
C LEU A 22 -1.70 3.23 8.63
N ILE A 23 -2.50 2.16 8.51
CA ILE A 23 -2.00 0.79 8.39
C ILE A 23 -1.17 0.65 7.11
N GLY A 24 -1.67 1.14 5.98
CA GLY A 24 -0.94 1.14 4.71
C GLY A 24 0.39 1.88 4.81
N LEU A 25 0.41 3.06 5.42
CA LEU A 25 1.62 3.85 5.64
C LEU A 25 2.63 3.11 6.53
N ALA A 26 2.17 2.48 7.62
CA ALA A 26 3.03 1.69 8.49
C ALA A 26 3.67 0.51 7.74
N LEU A 27 2.90 -0.17 6.87
CA LEU A 27 3.42 -1.26 6.03
C LEU A 27 4.45 -0.75 5.02
N ILE A 28 4.23 0.41 4.40
CA ILE A 28 5.20 1.06 3.50
C ILE A 28 6.50 1.34 4.25
N LEU A 29 6.41 1.97 5.42
CA LEU A 29 7.60 2.32 6.23
C LEU A 29 8.37 1.07 6.66
N LEU A 30 7.66 -0.01 7.04
CA LEU A 30 8.28 -1.28 7.39
C LEU A 30 8.99 -1.92 6.18
N ALA A 31 8.32 -1.98 5.03
CA ALA A 31 8.89 -2.52 3.80
C ALA A 31 10.11 -1.71 3.33
N LEU A 32 10.05 -0.38 3.46
CA LEU A 32 11.15 0.52 3.15
C LEU A 32 12.34 0.29 4.08
N TYR A 33 12.09 0.19 5.39
CA TYR A 33 13.13 -0.06 6.39
C TYR A 33 13.84 -1.40 6.16
N ILE A 34 13.09 -2.46 5.83
CA ILE A 34 13.66 -3.77 5.47
C ILE A 34 14.56 -3.64 4.23
N GLY A 35 14.10 -2.92 3.21
CA GLY A 35 14.88 -2.62 2.01
C GLY A 35 16.19 -1.89 2.32
N MET A 36 16.09 -0.82 3.11
CA MET A 36 17.23 0.00 3.53
C MET A 36 18.30 -0.83 4.25
N CYS A 37 17.88 -1.66 5.21
CA CYS A 37 18.79 -2.55 5.94
C CYS A 37 19.47 -3.53 4.99
N GLY A 38 18.73 -4.19 4.09
CA GLY A 38 19.34 -5.14 3.16
C GLY A 38 20.36 -4.50 2.23
N TYR A 39 20.06 -3.34 1.66
CA TYR A 39 21.01 -2.61 0.82
C TYR A 39 22.23 -2.11 1.60
N HIS A 40 22.05 -1.66 2.85
CA HIS A 40 23.15 -1.21 3.68
C HIS A 40 24.10 -2.35 4.08
N PHE A 41 23.56 -3.53 4.44
CA PHE A 41 24.37 -4.64 4.91
C PHE A 41 24.91 -5.55 3.79
N LEU A 42 24.18 -5.75 2.69
CA LEU A 42 24.54 -6.69 1.62
C LEU A 42 25.27 -6.02 0.43
N GLU A 43 25.01 -4.74 0.18
CA GLU A 43 25.66 -3.95 -0.88
C GLU A 43 26.56 -2.83 -0.33
N HIS A 44 26.67 -2.70 1.00
CA HIS A 44 27.49 -1.68 1.66
C HIS A 44 27.18 -0.24 1.21
N LEU A 45 25.93 0.00 0.77
CA LEU A 45 25.47 1.33 0.35
C LEU A 45 25.31 2.25 1.56
N SER A 46 25.47 3.56 1.38
CA SER A 46 25.16 4.54 2.43
C SER A 46 23.67 4.47 2.80
N TRP A 47 23.27 4.90 4.00
CA TRP A 47 21.85 4.89 4.39
C TRP A 47 20.94 5.66 3.42
N ILE A 48 21.46 6.75 2.84
CA ILE A 48 20.74 7.59 1.88
C ILE A 48 20.60 6.86 0.54
N ASP A 49 21.66 6.20 0.06
CA ASP A 49 21.60 5.40 -1.18
C ASP A 49 20.72 4.17 -1.00
N SER A 50 20.77 3.53 0.17
CA SER A 50 19.89 2.42 0.53
C SER A 50 18.43 2.84 0.57
N PHE A 51 18.13 4.01 1.13
CA PHE A 51 16.79 4.61 1.08
C PHE A 51 16.34 4.86 -0.36
N LEU A 52 17.20 5.49 -1.17
CA LEU A 52 16.89 5.79 -2.57
C LEU A 52 16.56 4.50 -3.33
N ASN A 53 17.44 3.50 -3.30
CA ASN A 53 17.23 2.23 -4.03
C ASN A 53 16.02 1.46 -3.52
N ALA A 54 15.82 1.38 -2.19
CA ALA A 54 14.65 0.73 -1.61
C ALA A 54 13.35 1.44 -2.02
N SER A 55 13.32 2.78 -1.95
CA SER A 55 12.14 3.58 -2.32
C SER A 55 11.79 3.46 -3.81
N MET A 56 12.81 3.40 -4.68
CA MET A 56 12.60 3.21 -6.11
C MET A 56 11.92 1.87 -6.38
N ILE A 57 12.45 0.77 -5.83
CA ILE A 57 11.82 -0.55 -5.96
C ILE A 57 10.43 -0.59 -5.33
N LEU A 58 10.24 0.07 -4.19
CA LEU A 58 8.93 0.19 -3.54
C LEU A 58 7.89 0.92 -4.39
N SER A 59 8.35 1.87 -5.22
CA SER A 59 7.52 2.59 -6.19
C SER A 59 7.36 1.87 -7.53
N GLY A 60 8.00 0.70 -7.72
CA GLY A 60 7.96 -0.07 -8.96
C GLY A 60 9.02 0.31 -10.00
N MET A 61 9.94 1.22 -9.66
CA MET A 61 11.09 1.55 -10.48
C MET A 61 12.29 0.66 -10.11
N GLY A 62 13.20 0.42 -11.05
CA GLY A 62 14.44 -0.33 -10.75
C GLY A 62 15.37 0.44 -9.81
N PRO A 63 16.37 -0.23 -9.20
CA PRO A 63 17.39 0.45 -8.42
C PRO A 63 18.24 1.38 -9.32
N VAL A 64 18.67 2.51 -8.77
CA VAL A 64 19.56 3.48 -9.46
C VAL A 64 21.02 3.02 -9.40
N SER A 65 21.40 2.37 -8.31
CA SER A 65 22.79 1.94 -8.10
C SER A 65 23.01 0.56 -8.71
N GLU A 66 24.15 0.38 -9.39
CA GLU A 66 24.58 -0.94 -9.84
C GLU A 66 24.94 -1.83 -8.66
N MET A 67 24.31 -3.00 -8.61
CA MET A 67 24.57 -4.03 -7.59
C MET A 67 25.90 -4.72 -7.88
N LYS A 68 26.84 -4.61 -6.94
CA LYS A 68 28.21 -5.12 -7.10
C LYS A 68 28.37 -6.51 -6.52
N THR A 69 27.55 -6.91 -5.55
CA THR A 69 27.67 -8.19 -4.86
C THR A 69 26.64 -9.19 -5.37
N GLU A 70 26.97 -10.49 -5.35
CA GLU A 70 26.00 -11.53 -5.71
C GLU A 70 24.84 -11.59 -4.71
N ALA A 71 25.14 -11.40 -3.42
CA ALA A 71 24.15 -11.34 -2.36
C ALA A 71 23.17 -10.17 -2.55
N GLY A 72 23.67 -9.00 -2.95
CA GLY A 72 22.84 -7.83 -3.20
C GLY A 72 21.97 -7.95 -4.43
N LYS A 73 22.46 -8.59 -5.51
CA LYS A 73 21.64 -8.94 -6.68
C LYS A 73 20.47 -9.84 -6.31
N LEU A 74 20.74 -10.91 -5.55
CA LEU A 74 19.69 -11.82 -5.08
C LEU A 74 18.70 -11.10 -4.17
N PHE A 75 19.21 -10.30 -3.23
CA PHE A 75 18.37 -9.50 -2.34
C PHE A 75 17.47 -8.54 -3.11
N ALA A 76 18.01 -7.77 -4.06
CA ALA A 76 17.23 -6.82 -4.84
C ALA A 76 16.13 -7.52 -5.65
N GLY A 77 16.40 -8.70 -6.22
CA GLY A 77 15.39 -9.51 -6.89
C GLY A 77 14.27 -9.96 -5.95
N CYS A 78 14.61 -10.53 -4.80
CA CYS A 78 13.63 -10.92 -3.78
C CYS A 78 12.84 -9.73 -3.23
N TYR A 79 13.54 -8.61 -2.99
CA TYR A 79 12.95 -7.38 -2.50
C TYR A 79 12.00 -6.77 -3.53
N ALA A 80 12.33 -6.81 -4.82
CA ALA A 80 11.45 -6.35 -5.89
C ALA A 80 10.14 -7.15 -5.97
N LEU A 81 10.20 -8.48 -5.85
CA LEU A 81 9.00 -9.32 -5.79
C LEU A 81 8.16 -9.00 -4.55
N PHE A 82 8.79 -8.97 -3.37
CA PHE A 82 8.12 -8.63 -2.10
C PHE A 82 7.47 -7.25 -2.14
N SER A 83 8.21 -6.25 -2.63
CA SER A 83 7.77 -4.88 -2.80
C SER A 83 6.54 -4.79 -3.69
N GLY A 84 6.58 -5.42 -4.88
CA GLY A 84 5.46 -5.39 -5.82
C GLY A 84 4.19 -5.96 -5.22
N LEU A 85 4.28 -7.10 -4.52
CA LEU A 85 3.13 -7.68 -3.82
C LEU A 85 2.63 -6.79 -2.68
N THR A 86 3.55 -6.19 -1.92
CA THR A 86 3.23 -5.29 -0.81
C THR A 86 2.51 -4.05 -1.30
N PHE A 87 2.97 -3.44 -2.39
CA PHE A 87 2.34 -2.29 -3.03
C PHE A 87 0.89 -2.61 -3.45
N ILE A 88 0.67 -3.75 -4.12
CA ILE A 88 -0.67 -4.21 -4.49
C ILE A 88 -1.55 -4.39 -3.25
N ALA A 89 -1.03 -5.03 -2.19
CA ALA A 89 -1.76 -5.23 -0.95
C ALA A 89 -2.19 -3.91 -0.28
N ILE A 90 -1.30 -2.91 -0.25
CA ILE A 90 -1.60 -1.58 0.29
C ILE A 90 -2.71 -0.89 -0.52
N VAL A 91 -2.62 -0.94 -1.85
CA VAL A 91 -3.64 -0.37 -2.75
C VAL A 91 -5.01 -1.03 -2.49
N VAL A 92 -5.04 -2.36 -2.32
CA VAL A 92 -6.27 -3.09 -1.99
C VAL A 92 -6.82 -2.70 -0.61
N ILE A 93 -5.97 -2.54 0.41
CA ILE A 93 -6.39 -2.12 1.76
C ILE A 93 -7.02 -0.72 1.74
N ILE A 94 -6.44 0.20 0.95
CA ILE A 94 -6.93 1.57 0.79
C ILE A 94 -8.25 1.59 -0.01
N LEU A 95 -8.37 0.79 -1.07
CA LEU A 95 -9.57 0.72 -1.91
C LEU A 95 -10.69 -0.14 -1.31
N SER A 96 -10.41 -1.01 -0.34
CA SER A 96 -11.39 -1.87 0.34
C SER A 96 -12.70 -1.17 0.73
N PRO A 97 -12.72 -0.01 1.41
CA PRO A 97 -13.98 0.69 1.73
C PRO A 97 -14.77 1.13 0.49
N ALA A 98 -14.09 1.54 -0.58
CA ALA A 98 -14.73 1.94 -1.84
C ALA A 98 -15.32 0.72 -2.56
N ILE A 99 -14.57 -0.37 -2.62
CA ILE A 99 -15.00 -1.65 -3.21
C ILE A 99 -16.23 -2.18 -2.46
N HIS A 100 -16.17 -2.24 -1.12
CA HIS A 100 -17.32 -2.66 -0.31
C HIS A 100 -18.54 -1.76 -0.48
N HIS A 101 -18.35 -0.44 -0.64
CA HIS A 101 -19.44 0.49 -0.89
C HIS A 101 -20.09 0.25 -2.27
N PHE A 102 -19.28 0.03 -3.31
CA PHE A 102 -19.73 -0.23 -4.67
C PHE A 102 -20.59 -1.51 -4.75
N PHE A 103 -20.11 -2.63 -4.18
CA PHE A 103 -20.87 -3.88 -4.14
C PHE A 103 -22.17 -3.78 -3.34
N ARG A 104 -22.17 -3.02 -2.23
CA ARG A 104 -23.38 -2.78 -1.44
C ARG A 104 -24.43 -2.02 -2.26
N LYS A 105 -24.02 -1.03 -3.05
CA LYS A 105 -24.94 -0.25 -3.88
C LYS A 105 -25.60 -1.10 -4.97
N ILE A 106 -24.83 -1.96 -5.65
CA ILE A 106 -25.35 -2.87 -6.68
C ILE A 106 -26.39 -3.83 -6.09
N HIS A 107 -26.10 -4.46 -4.95
CA HIS A 107 -27.04 -5.41 -4.34
C HIS A 107 -28.35 -4.75 -3.87
N LEU A 108 -28.29 -3.47 -3.47
CA LEU A 108 -29.47 -2.69 -3.09
C LEU A 108 -30.33 -2.26 -4.29
N GLU A 109 -29.73 -2.06 -5.46
CA GLU A 109 -30.46 -1.75 -6.70
C GLU A 109 -31.18 -3.01 -7.23
N THR A 110 -30.59 -4.20 -7.14
CA THR A 110 -31.24 -5.45 -7.58
C THR A 110 -32.38 -5.93 -6.67
N GLY A 111 -32.36 -5.58 -5.38
CA GLY A 111 -33.42 -5.96 -4.44
C GLY A 111 -34.69 -5.11 -4.53
N LYS A 112 -34.63 -3.95 -5.18
CA LYS A 112 -35.73 -2.97 -5.20
C LYS A 112 -36.70 -3.16 -6.37
N GLU A 113 -36.32 -3.91 -7.41
CA GLU A 113 -37.17 -4.20 -8.58
C GLU A 113 -38.17 -5.35 -8.37
N ARG A 114 -38.25 -5.94 -7.16
CA ARG A 114 -39.10 -7.12 -6.89
C ARG A 114 -40.32 -6.85 -6.02
N ASP A 115 -40.56 -5.61 -5.61
CA ASP A 115 -41.66 -5.19 -4.71
C ASP A 115 -42.62 -4.16 -5.34
N ASP A 116 -42.51 -3.91 -6.65
CA ASP A 116 -43.47 -3.14 -7.47
C ASP A 116 -44.23 -4.08 -8.44
#